data_AF-A0AA40LC37-F1
#
_entry.id   AF-A0AA40LC37-F1
#
_cell.length_a   1.000
_cell.length_b   1.000
_cell.length_c   1.000
_cell.angle_alpha   90.00
_cell.angle_beta   90.00
_cell.angle_gamma   90.00
#
_symmetry.space_group_name_H-M   'P 1'
#
loop_
_entity.id
_entity.type
_entity.pdbx_description
1 polymer ?
#
loop_
_entity_poly.entity_id
_entity_poly.type
_entity_poly.pdbx_seq_one_letter_code
_entity_poly.pdbx_strand_id
1 'polypeptide(L)'
;MYRTLVWKVLLGILPPHHESHAQGMMYCKGQYSDVLHALKGVRFVSDTTAQVEVYLRMYPLESGKLPRSPCFPLEPEDEVLLAIAKAMEEKVGDSVNLCWTTPCFVSQLNNKYRDSLPQLPKALNSA
;
A
#
# COMPACT_ATOMS: atom_id res chain seq x y z
N MET A 1 -7.29 5.70 18.13
CA MET A 1 -6.20 4.85 18.66
C MET A 1 -6.22 3.43 18.09
N TYR A 2 -7.31 2.65 18.15
CA TYR A 2 -7.31 1.25 17.69
C TYR A 2 -7.52 1.00 16.19
N ARG A 3 -7.95 2.02 15.42
CA ARG A 3 -8.24 1.89 13.98
C ARG A 3 -7.11 1.20 13.20
N THR A 4 -5.88 1.68 13.36
CA THR A 4 -4.70 1.13 12.67
C THR A 4 -4.44 -0.32 13.03
N LEU A 5 -4.60 -0.69 14.30
CA LEU A 5 -4.43 -2.07 14.74
C LEU A 5 -5.51 -2.98 14.14
N VAL A 6 -6.78 -2.58 14.22
CA VAL A 6 -7.91 -3.34 13.68
C VAL A 6 -7.75 -3.52 12.17
N TRP A 7 -7.38 -2.46 11.45
CA TRP A 7 -7.17 -2.54 10.01
C TRP A 7 -6.04 -3.49 9.65
N LYS A 8 -4.92 -3.48 10.37
CA LYS A 8 -3.84 -4.44 10.12
C LYS A 8 -4.30 -5.89 10.26
N VAL A 9 -5.12 -6.19 11.27
CA VAL A 9 -5.65 -7.55 11.46
C VAL A 9 -6.66 -7.90 10.35
N LEU A 10 -7.62 -7.01 10.04
CA LEU A 10 -8.63 -7.25 9.02
C LEU A 10 -8.09 -7.32 7.59
N LEU A 11 -7.00 -6.60 7.32
CA LEU A 11 -6.31 -6.60 6.03
C LEU A 11 -5.31 -7.76 5.92
N GLY A 12 -5.13 -8.56 6.97
CA GLY A 12 -4.22 -9.71 6.98
C GLY A 12 -2.73 -9.36 7.12
N ILE A 13 -2.41 -8.12 7.50
CA ILE A 13 -1.02 -7.67 7.76
C ILE A 13 -0.52 -8.26 9.07
N LEU A 14 -1.39 -8.32 10.08
CA LEU A 14 -1.09 -8.96 11.35
C LEU A 14 -1.99 -10.18 11.57
N PRO A 15 -1.47 -11.26 12.15
CA PRO A 15 -2.28 -12.42 12.50
C PRO A 15 -3.27 -12.06 13.63
N PRO A 16 -4.34 -12.86 13.83
CA PRO A 16 -5.27 -12.64 14.94
C PRO A 16 -4.62 -12.82 16.32
N HIS A 17 -3.56 -13.62 16.41
CA HIS A 17 -2.83 -13.86 17.66
C HIS A 17 -1.91 -12.67 18.00
N HIS A 18 -2.26 -11.93 19.05
CA HIS A 18 -1.56 -10.70 19.42
C HIS A 18 -0.08 -10.91 19.79
N GLU A 19 0.27 -12.08 20.33
CA GLU A 19 1.63 -12.44 20.74
C GLU A 19 2.60 -12.43 19.54
N SER A 20 2.09 -12.73 18.35
CA SER A 20 2.86 -12.73 17.11
C SER A 20 2.95 -11.34 16.46
N HIS A 21 2.25 -10.32 16.97
CA HIS A 21 2.22 -8.99 16.33
C HIS A 21 3.58 -8.34 16.27
N ALA A 22 4.36 -8.43 17.35
CA ALA A 22 5.71 -7.86 17.40
C ALA A 22 6.62 -8.48 16.33
N GLN A 23 6.56 -9.80 16.19
CA GLN A 23 7.33 -10.54 15.19
C GLN A 23 6.85 -10.23 13.77
N GLY A 24 5.53 -10.20 13.52
CA GLY A 24 4.96 -9.81 12.23
C GLY A 24 5.39 -8.41 11.81
N MET A 25 5.31 -7.44 12.73
CA MET A 25 5.79 -6.07 12.47
C MET A 25 7.30 -6.00 12.25
N MET A 26 8.09 -6.88 12.88
CA MET A 26 9.55 -6.95 12.63
C MET A 26 9.83 -7.37 11.19
N TYR A 27 9.16 -8.40 10.68
CA TYR A 27 9.30 -8.82 9.28
C TYR A 27 8.84 -7.72 8.30
N CYS A 28 7.69 -7.11 8.56
CA CYS A 28 7.19 -5.97 7.76
C CYS A 28 8.20 -4.82 7.68
N LYS A 29 8.90 -4.50 8.78
CA LYS A 29 9.94 -3.47 8.83
C LYS A 29 11.19 -3.89 8.05
N GLY A 30 11.62 -5.14 8.19
CA GLY A 30 12.76 -5.69 7.45
C GLY A 30 12.54 -5.60 5.94
N GLN A 31 11.42 -6.15 5.47
CA GLN A 31 11.06 -6.10 4.05
C GLN A 31 10.91 -4.67 3.53
N TYR A 32 10.31 -3.77 4.31
CA TYR A 32 10.25 -2.35 3.95
C TYR A 32 11.65 -1.76 3.72
N SER A 33 12.59 -2.04 4.63
CA SER A 33 13.97 -1.56 4.52
C SER A 33 14.69 -2.14 3.29
N ASP A 34 14.51 -3.43 3.01
CA ASP A 34 15.16 -4.11 1.90
C ASP A 34 14.68 -3.57 0.55
N VAL A 35 13.37 -3.39 0.38
CA VAL A 35 12.76 -2.86 -0.84
C VAL A 35 13.15 -1.38 -1.03
N LEU A 36 13.11 -0.58 0.05
CA LEU A 36 13.55 0.82 -0.01
C LEU A 36 15.03 0.94 -0.39
N HIS A 37 15.88 0.08 0.17
CA HIS A 37 17.31 0.04 -0.15
C HIS A 37 17.52 -0.32 -1.63
N ALA A 38 16.78 -1.32 -2.15
CA ALA A 38 16.83 -1.70 -3.55
C ALA A 38 16.43 -0.53 -4.47
N LEU A 39 15.32 0.17 -4.17
CA LEU A 39 14.87 1.34 -4.93
C LEU A 39 15.90 2.48 -4.96
N LYS A 40 16.57 2.75 -3.83
CA LYS A 40 17.68 3.71 -3.76
C LYS A 40 18.88 3.25 -4.58
N GLY A 41 19.22 1.97 -4.52
CA GLY A 41 20.32 1.37 -5.27
C GLY A 41 20.15 1.50 -6.78
N VAL A 42 18.92 1.32 -7.29
CA VAL A 42 18.59 1.52 -8.71
C VAL A 42 18.20 2.97 -9.05
N ARG A 43 18.36 3.90 -8.11
CA ARG A 43 18.11 5.36 -8.27
C ARG A 43 16.69 5.71 -8.68
N PHE A 44 15.72 4.90 -8.26
CA PHE A 44 14.29 5.18 -8.46
C PHE A 44 13.74 6.17 -7.44
N VAL A 45 14.33 6.21 -6.25
CA VAL A 45 13.96 7.12 -5.17
C VAL A 45 15.23 7.70 -4.52
N SER A 46 15.10 8.86 -3.91
CA SER A 46 16.14 9.53 -3.12
C SER A 46 15.58 9.94 -1.75
N ASP A 47 16.43 10.51 -0.90
CA ASP A 47 16.00 11.04 0.40
C ASP A 47 15.08 12.26 0.28
N THR A 48 14.96 12.85 -0.92
CA THR A 48 14.04 13.96 -1.23
C THR A 48 12.72 13.49 -1.84
N THR A 49 12.60 12.20 -2.19
CA THR A 49 11.35 11.66 -2.74
C THR A 49 10.27 11.67 -1.68
N ALA A 50 9.08 12.15 -2.02
CA ALA A 50 7.96 12.19 -1.10
C ALA A 50 7.60 10.77 -0.63
N GLN A 51 7.29 10.60 0.64
CA GLN A 51 7.06 9.28 1.25
C GLN A 51 5.95 8.49 0.53
N VAL A 52 4.90 9.18 0.08
CA VAL A 52 3.81 8.61 -0.71
C VAL A 52 4.31 8.07 -2.06
N GLU A 53 5.23 8.77 -2.72
CA GLU A 53 5.83 8.33 -3.98
C GLU A 53 6.78 7.15 -3.78
N VAL A 54 7.47 7.07 -2.64
CA VAL A 54 8.26 5.90 -2.27
C VAL A 54 7.38 4.65 -2.29
N TYR A 55 6.20 4.69 -1.64
CA TYR A 55 5.28 3.54 -1.65
C TYR A 55 4.77 3.18 -3.05
N LEU A 56 4.49 4.20 -3.87
CA LEU A 56 4.08 4.01 -5.26
C LEU A 56 5.14 3.24 -6.07
N ARG A 57 6.42 3.31 -5.67
CA ARG A 57 7.50 2.55 -6.32
C ARG A 57 7.77 1.20 -5.67
N MET A 58 7.46 1.03 -4.37
CA MET A 58 7.62 -0.25 -3.67
C MET A 58 6.69 -1.31 -4.23
N TYR A 59 5.41 -0.99 -4.45
CA TYR A 59 4.42 -1.97 -4.92
C TYR A 59 4.72 -2.54 -6.32
N PRO A 60 5.05 -1.73 -7.35
CA PRO A 60 5.50 -2.26 -8.65
C PRO A 60 6.80 -3.05 -8.55
N LEU A 61 7.73 -2.69 -7.66
CA LEU A 61 8.96 -3.46 -7.47
C LEU A 61 8.66 -4.87 -6.94
N GLU A 62 7.84 -4.99 -5.90
CA GLU A 62 7.45 -6.29 -5.33
C GLU A 62 6.62 -7.15 -6.29
N SER A 63 5.84 -6.52 -7.17
CA SER A 63 5.03 -7.22 -8.18
C SER A 63 5.77 -7.48 -9.49
N GLY A 64 7.05 -7.10 -9.61
CA GLY A 64 7.85 -7.28 -10.83
C GLY A 64 7.44 -6.39 -12.00
N LYS A 65 6.70 -5.30 -11.72
CA LYS A 65 6.16 -4.34 -12.68
C LYS A 65 6.81 -2.95 -12.59
N LEU A 66 7.97 -2.83 -11.94
CA LEU A 66 8.66 -1.55 -11.84
C LEU A 66 8.97 -1.02 -13.26
N PRO A 67 8.57 0.22 -13.60
CA PRO A 67 8.80 0.75 -14.93
C PRO A 67 10.31 0.90 -15.20
N ARG A 68 10.68 1.19 -16.45
CA ARG A 68 12.09 1.35 -16.83
C ARG A 68 12.77 2.57 -16.21
N SER A 69 12.00 3.62 -15.92
CA SER A 69 12.51 4.90 -15.40
C SER A 69 11.48 5.56 -14.47
N PRO A 70 11.90 6.32 -13.45
CA PRO A 70 10.99 7.05 -12.57
C PRO A 70 10.19 8.15 -13.29
N CYS A 71 10.68 8.64 -14.43
CA CYS A 71 9.99 9.64 -15.25
C CYS A 71 8.92 9.03 -16.17
N PHE A 72 8.74 7.70 -16.15
CA PHE A 72 7.69 7.07 -16.93
C PHE A 72 6.31 7.52 -16.40
N PRO A 73 5.35 7.85 -17.28
CA PRO A 73 4.00 8.22 -16.87
C PRO A 73 3.38 7.16 -15.97
N LEU A 74 2.58 7.59 -14.99
CA LEU A 74 1.80 6.69 -14.15
C LEU A 74 0.67 6.09 -14.98
N GLU A 75 0.41 4.80 -14.80
CA GLU A 75 -0.80 4.20 -15.35
C GLU A 75 -2.02 4.61 -14.51
N PRO A 76 -3.25 4.58 -15.06
CA PRO A 76 -4.45 4.97 -14.31
C PRO A 76 -4.61 4.24 -12.97
N GLU A 77 -4.16 2.99 -12.90
CA GLU A 77 -4.16 2.16 -11.68
C GLU A 77 -3.22 2.70 -10.61
N ASP A 78 -2.05 3.21 -11.02
CA ASP A 78 -1.06 3.83 -10.15
C ASP A 78 -1.56 5.18 -9.62
N GLU A 79 -2.31 5.93 -10.43
CA GLU A 79 -2.95 7.18 -10.00
C GLU A 79 -4.00 6.94 -8.90
N VAL A 80 -4.79 5.87 -9.02
CA VAL A 80 -5.74 5.45 -7.99
C VAL A 80 -5.00 5.03 -6.72
N LEU A 81 -3.93 4.24 -6.84
CA LEU A 81 -3.09 3.86 -5.70
C LEU A 81 -2.53 5.11 -4.99
N LEU A 82 -2.02 6.07 -5.76
CA LEU A 82 -1.48 7.33 -5.25
C LEU A 82 -2.54 8.16 -4.51
N ALA A 83 -3.74 8.28 -5.07
CA ALA A 83 -4.84 9.00 -4.43
C ALA A 83 -5.24 8.35 -3.10
N ILE A 84 -5.34 7.01 -3.06
CA ILE A 84 -5.62 6.27 -1.83
C ILE A 84 -4.48 6.44 -0.83
N ALA A 85 -3.22 6.35 -1.27
CA ALA A 85 -2.05 6.50 -0.41
C ALA A 85 -2.02 7.86 0.30
N LYS A 86 -2.31 8.95 -0.42
CA LYS A 86 -2.43 10.31 0.14
C LYS A 86 -3.53 10.37 1.21
N ALA A 87 -4.70 9.82 0.93
CA ALA A 87 -5.79 9.78 1.90
C ALA A 87 -5.46 8.92 3.13
N MET A 88 -4.71 7.82 2.94
CA MET A 88 -4.29 6.91 4.00
C MET A 88 -3.22 7.53 4.90
N GLU A 89 -2.36 8.40 4.36
CA GLU A 89 -1.31 9.10 5.12
C GLU A 89 -1.90 9.89 6.30
N GLU A 90 -2.98 10.63 6.05
CA GLU A 90 -3.72 11.36 7.08
C GLU A 90 -4.33 10.46 8.16
N LYS A 91 -4.60 9.18 7.85
CA LYS A 91 -5.35 8.26 8.72
C LYS A 91 -4.46 7.28 9.48
N VAL A 92 -3.29 6.91 8.94
CA VAL A 92 -2.46 5.80 9.43
C VAL A 92 -1.19 6.28 10.16
N GLY A 93 -0.72 7.51 9.90
CA GLY A 93 0.27 8.25 10.72
C GLY A 93 1.72 7.72 10.77
N ASP A 94 1.92 6.41 10.64
CA ASP A 94 3.24 5.75 10.64
C ASP A 94 3.56 5.22 9.23
N SER A 95 4.78 5.47 8.76
CA SER A 95 5.19 5.20 7.37
C SER A 95 5.24 3.71 7.04
N VAL A 96 5.71 2.89 7.97
CA VAL A 96 5.70 1.43 7.81
C VAL A 96 4.26 0.93 7.71
N ASN A 97 3.40 1.39 8.60
CA ASN A 97 1.98 1.01 8.57
C ASN A 97 1.31 1.44 7.27
N LEU A 98 1.61 2.64 6.79
CA LEU A 98 1.07 3.16 5.54
C LEU A 98 1.53 2.33 4.33
N CYS A 99 2.80 1.92 4.31
CA CYS A 99 3.37 1.07 3.26
C CYS A 99 2.68 -0.29 3.15
N TRP A 100 2.22 -0.86 4.26
CA TRP A 100 1.55 -2.16 4.27
C TRP A 100 0.03 -2.04 4.12
N THR A 101 -0.56 -1.03 4.76
CA THR A 101 -2.02 -0.86 4.79
C THR A 101 -2.57 -0.44 3.43
N THR A 102 -1.87 0.45 2.71
CA THR A 102 -2.35 0.95 1.41
C THR A 102 -2.38 -0.15 0.34
N PRO A 103 -1.31 -0.91 0.07
CA PRO A 103 -1.34 -1.98 -0.94
C PRO A 103 -2.31 -3.11 -0.57
N CYS A 104 -2.41 -3.49 0.71
CA CYS A 104 -3.38 -4.49 1.13
C CYS A 104 -4.82 -4.01 0.92
N PHE A 105 -5.11 -2.72 1.17
CA PHE A 105 -6.42 -2.14 0.90
C PHE A 105 -6.74 -2.16 -0.60
N VAL A 106 -5.82 -1.70 -1.45
CA VAL A 106 -6.00 -1.72 -2.91
C VAL A 106 -6.11 -3.14 -3.46
N SER A 107 -5.36 -4.09 -2.90
CA SER A 107 -5.50 -5.51 -3.23
C SER A 107 -6.91 -6.05 -2.92
N GLN A 108 -7.56 -5.60 -1.84
CA GLN A 108 -8.96 -5.96 -1.60
C GLN A 108 -9.90 -5.39 -2.67
N LEU A 109 -9.67 -4.17 -3.14
CA LEU A 109 -10.46 -3.58 -4.23
C LEU A 109 -10.31 -4.40 -5.52
N ASN A 110 -9.09 -4.78 -5.87
CA ASN A 110 -8.77 -5.48 -7.11
C ASN A 110 -9.12 -6.97 -7.09
N ASN A 111 -9.24 -7.57 -5.89
CA ASN A 111 -9.54 -8.99 -5.73
C ASN A 111 -10.93 -9.21 -5.13
N LYS A 112 -11.10 -8.92 -3.83
CA LYS A 112 -12.34 -9.21 -3.08
C LYS A 112 -13.55 -8.46 -3.63
N TYR A 113 -13.38 -7.21 -4.05
CA TYR A 113 -14.47 -6.36 -4.52
C TYR A 113 -14.50 -6.18 -6.05
N ARG A 114 -13.67 -6.92 -6.79
CA ARG A 114 -13.50 -6.77 -8.24
C ARG A 114 -14.82 -6.76 -9.01
N ASP A 115 -15.71 -7.68 -8.67
CA ASP A 115 -16.99 -7.86 -9.36
C ASP A 115 -18.11 -6.97 -8.80
N SER A 116 -17.94 -6.47 -7.56
CA SER A 116 -18.90 -5.62 -6.86
C SER A 116 -18.72 -4.14 -7.19
N LEU A 117 -17.47 -3.69 -7.35
CA LEU A 117 -17.15 -2.28 -7.63
C LEU A 117 -17.87 -1.74 -8.88
N PRO A 118 -17.89 -2.45 -10.04
CA PRO A 118 -18.59 -1.97 -11.23
C PRO A 118 -20.12 -1.91 -11.07
N GLN A 119 -20.67 -2.62 -10.08
CA GLN A 119 -22.12 -2.66 -9.83
C GLN A 119 -22.60 -1.55 -8.88
N LEU A 120 -21.68 -0.92 -8.13
CA LEU A 120 -22.01 0.15 -7.18
C LEU A 120 -22.84 1.29 -7.79
N PRO A 121 -22.56 1.81 -9.00
CA PRO A 121 -23.38 2.88 -9.58
C PRO A 121 -24.85 2.47 -9.75
N LYS A 122 -25.11 1.20 -10.12
CA LYS A 122 -26.48 0.68 -10.27
C LYS A 122 -27.17 0.55 -8.91
N ALA A 123 -26.47 0.03 -7.91
CA ALA A 123 -27.00 -0.14 -6.56
C ALA A 123 -27.33 1.20 -5.87
N LEU A 124 -26.48 2.21 -6.07
CA LEU A 124 -26.67 3.56 -5.51
C LEU A 124 -27.83 4.32 -6.17
N ASN A 125 -28.09 4.09 -7.45
CA ASN A 125 -29.21 4.71 -8.16
C ASN A 125 -30.55 4.00 -7.92
N SER A 126 -30.53 2.84 -7.26
CA SER A 126 -31.72 2.05 -6.91
C SER A 126 -32.13 2.16 -5.43
N ALA A 127 -31.40 2.93 -4.63
CA ALA A 127 -31.65 3.20 -3.21
C ALA A 127 -32.18 4.63 -3.02
#